data_AF-A0A9D4YV44-F1
#
_entry.id   AF-A0A9D4YV44-F1
#
_cell.length_a   1.000
_cell.length_b   1.000
_cell.length_c   1.000
_cell.angle_alpha   90.00
_cell.angle_beta   90.00
_cell.angle_gamma   90.00
#
_symmetry.space_group_name_H-M   'P 1'
#
loop_
_entity.id
_entity.type
_entity.pdbx_description
1 polymer ?
#
loop_
_entity_poly.entity_id
_entity_poly.type
_entity_poly.pdbx_seq_one_letter_code
_entity_poly.pdbx_strand_id
1 'polypeptide(L)'
;MLVGRLCRAVLLRPAPHAAAQAHAHRAKVGGQGRVRGSEGREKAGRAESSRAAGRQDAPVAALHGANQEADGCTAHRAAAVMEVEVKLRLANAAAHGKLAAALAADAVGGCKAVHQQENYFFDGSGQELSSKRVVLRVRFYNTDAKALITVKGKQVLQDGIGRAPEEEEATDPAAARAFLSEPCKLLNLGTPLLEGLKRSTGVEELVCLGGFNNTRQEYEWGGHLLELDETKFEWGTVYELECESTEPERLRRELEAYLTKLGVDYKYSTTTKFANFRNRTLE
;
A
#
# COMPACT_ATOMS: atom_id res chain seq x y z
N MET A 1 -8.89 60.31 35.74
CA MET A 1 -9.96 60.17 34.71
C MET A 1 -9.72 58.88 33.93
N LEU A 2 -10.76 58.14 33.58
CA LEU A 2 -10.66 56.99 32.67
C LEU A 2 -10.60 57.48 31.22
N VAL A 3 -9.69 56.93 30.41
CA VAL A 3 -9.91 56.70 28.97
C VAL A 3 -9.23 55.38 28.59
N GLY A 4 -10.01 54.32 28.37
CA GLY A 4 -9.52 53.10 27.73
C GLY A 4 -9.55 53.22 26.20
N ARG A 5 -8.78 52.40 25.50
CA ARG A 5 -8.94 52.20 24.04
C ARG A 5 -9.11 50.71 23.74
N LEU A 6 -10.12 50.41 22.92
CA LEU A 6 -10.55 49.04 22.61
C LEU A 6 -9.55 48.34 21.69
N CYS A 7 -9.28 47.07 21.97
CA CYS A 7 -8.81 46.14 20.94
C CYS A 7 -9.92 45.95 19.90
N ARG A 8 -9.57 45.93 18.60
CA ARG A 8 -10.52 45.63 17.51
C ARG A 8 -10.01 44.45 16.70
N ALA A 9 -10.48 43.25 17.03
CA ALA A 9 -10.14 42.04 16.30
C ALA A 9 -10.73 42.09 14.87
N VAL A 10 -9.94 41.68 13.89
CA VAL A 10 -10.36 41.54 12.49
C VAL A 10 -10.40 40.05 12.16
N LEU A 11 -11.61 39.47 12.19
CA LEU A 11 -11.86 38.12 11.69
C LEU A 11 -12.02 38.18 10.16
N LEU A 12 -11.06 37.62 9.43
CA LEU A 12 -11.19 37.34 7.99
C LEU A 12 -11.48 35.85 7.78
N ARG A 13 -12.40 35.56 6.86
CA ARG A 13 -12.90 34.21 6.57
C ARG A 13 -11.95 33.47 5.60
N PRO A 14 -11.82 32.14 5.68
CA PRO A 14 -11.20 31.36 4.62
C PRO A 14 -12.04 31.36 3.34
N ALA A 15 -11.38 31.22 2.19
CA ALA A 15 -12.01 31.06 0.87
C ALA A 15 -12.36 29.59 0.58
N PRO A 16 -13.32 29.29 -0.30
CA PRO A 16 -13.72 27.91 -0.60
C PRO A 16 -12.68 27.15 -1.45
N HIS A 17 -12.58 25.84 -1.22
CA HIS A 17 -11.77 24.94 -2.04
C HIS A 17 -12.30 24.83 -3.48
N ALA A 18 -11.40 24.85 -4.46
CA ALA A 18 -11.66 24.32 -5.80
C ALA A 18 -11.32 22.82 -5.84
N ALA A 19 -12.20 22.01 -6.42
CA ALA A 19 -11.98 20.57 -6.57
C ALA A 19 -11.20 20.25 -7.85
N ALA A 20 -10.05 19.59 -7.72
CA ALA A 20 -9.27 19.09 -8.86
C ALA A 20 -9.72 17.67 -9.24
N GLN A 21 -10.06 17.44 -10.51
CA GLN A 21 -10.42 16.13 -11.04
C GLN A 21 -9.17 15.37 -11.50
N ALA A 22 -8.93 14.17 -10.94
CA ALA A 22 -7.81 13.32 -11.33
C ALA A 22 -8.14 12.51 -12.60
N HIS A 23 -7.54 12.88 -13.74
CA HIS A 23 -7.63 12.12 -14.99
C HIS A 23 -6.64 10.93 -15.01
N ALA A 24 -7.18 9.71 -14.96
CA ALA A 24 -6.40 8.49 -15.04
C ALA A 24 -5.95 8.15 -16.47
N HIS A 25 -4.76 8.61 -16.88
CA HIS A 25 -4.17 8.23 -18.17
C HIS A 25 -3.56 6.82 -18.14
N ARG A 26 -4.34 5.82 -18.58
CA ARG A 26 -3.85 4.45 -18.77
C ARG A 26 -3.31 4.24 -20.17
N ALA A 27 -1.98 4.24 -20.33
CA ALA A 27 -1.34 3.83 -21.58
C ALA A 27 -1.68 2.36 -21.91
N LYS A 28 -2.13 2.10 -23.15
CA LYS A 28 -2.26 0.76 -23.72
C LYS A 28 -1.49 0.70 -25.04
N VAL A 29 -0.31 0.10 -25.02
CA VAL A 29 0.34 -0.37 -26.25
C VAL A 29 -0.29 -1.71 -26.61
N GLY A 30 -0.91 -1.79 -27.79
CA GLY A 30 -1.68 -2.94 -28.24
C GLY A 30 -1.53 -3.20 -29.73
N GLY A 31 -0.41 -3.81 -30.13
CA GLY A 31 -0.20 -4.23 -31.51
C GLY A 31 -0.84 -5.60 -31.79
N GLN A 32 -1.81 -5.66 -32.69
CA GLN A 32 -2.25 -6.90 -33.33
C GLN A 32 -2.44 -6.71 -34.83
N GLY A 33 -1.64 -7.42 -35.62
CA GLY A 33 -1.86 -7.62 -37.05
C GLY A 33 -1.64 -9.09 -37.38
N ARG A 34 -2.71 -9.82 -37.69
CA ARG A 34 -2.64 -11.25 -38.05
C ARG A 34 -3.63 -11.54 -39.18
N VAL A 35 -3.10 -11.78 -40.38
CA VAL A 35 -3.88 -12.18 -41.57
C VAL A 35 -3.83 -13.71 -41.71
N ARG A 36 -4.81 -14.29 -42.42
CA ARG A 36 -5.11 -15.74 -42.48
C ARG A 36 -4.43 -16.46 -43.67
N GLY A 37 -4.27 -17.78 -43.53
CA GLY A 37 -4.04 -18.75 -44.60
C GLY A 37 -3.11 -19.89 -44.17
N SER A 38 -3.25 -21.16 -44.60
CA SER A 38 -4.36 -21.81 -45.33
C SER A 38 -4.14 -23.35 -45.43
N GLU A 39 -5.22 -24.13 -45.35
CA GLU A 39 -5.44 -25.47 -45.96
C GLU A 39 -4.63 -26.72 -45.48
N GLY A 40 -5.14 -27.92 -45.87
CA GLY A 40 -4.75 -29.28 -45.40
C GLY A 40 -5.89 -29.95 -44.59
N ARG A 41 -6.69 -30.95 -45.02
CA ARG A 41 -6.49 -32.22 -45.80
C ARG A 41 -5.55 -33.22 -45.07
N GLU A 42 -5.85 -34.51 -44.88
CA GLU A 42 -6.85 -35.44 -45.47
C GLU A 42 -7.40 -36.52 -44.47
N LYS A 43 -8.42 -37.30 -44.92
CA LYS A 43 -8.71 -38.75 -44.72
C LYS A 43 -8.37 -39.42 -43.35
N ALA A 44 -9.32 -39.96 -42.58
CA ALA A 44 -10.25 -41.11 -42.81
C ALA A 44 -9.71 -42.50 -42.37
N GLY A 45 -10.52 -43.25 -41.61
CA GLY A 45 -10.30 -44.62 -41.15
C GLY A 45 -11.60 -45.26 -40.62
N ARG A 46 -11.75 -46.59 -40.71
CA ARG A 46 -13.05 -47.31 -40.52
C ARG A 46 -12.88 -48.68 -39.85
N ALA A 47 -13.66 -48.93 -38.80
CA ALA A 47 -14.10 -50.22 -38.24
C ALA A 47 -15.27 -49.91 -37.25
N GLU A 48 -16.38 -50.62 -37.02
CA GLU A 48 -16.74 -52.05 -37.07
C GLU A 48 -16.04 -52.88 -35.96
N SER A 49 -16.72 -53.57 -35.02
CA SER A 49 -18.16 -53.74 -34.70
C SER A 49 -18.31 -53.99 -33.16
N SER A 50 -19.37 -54.53 -32.49
CA SER A 50 -20.46 -55.44 -32.86
C SER A 50 -21.74 -55.30 -31.98
N ARG A 51 -22.62 -56.31 -32.07
CA ARG A 51 -23.80 -56.66 -31.23
C ARG A 51 -23.35 -57.34 -29.90
N ALA A 52 -24.18 -57.70 -28.90
CA ALA A 52 -25.65 -57.78 -28.75
C ALA A 52 -26.02 -57.60 -27.24
N ALA A 53 -27.11 -56.93 -26.83
CA ALA A 53 -28.53 -57.35 -26.76
C ALA A 53 -28.91 -58.30 -25.59
N GLY A 54 -29.77 -57.80 -24.68
CA GLY A 54 -30.46 -58.50 -23.59
C GLY A 54 -31.59 -57.60 -23.04
N ARG A 55 -32.69 -58.16 -22.52
CA ARG A 55 -33.92 -57.43 -22.12
C ARG A 55 -34.31 -57.68 -20.66
N GLN A 56 -35.34 -56.93 -20.22
CA GLN A 56 -36.23 -57.16 -19.05
C GLN A 56 -35.70 -56.64 -17.70
N ASP A 57 -36.48 -55.97 -16.85
CA ASP A 57 -37.86 -55.42 -16.97
C ASP A 57 -37.97 -54.09 -16.17
N ALA A 58 -39.14 -53.44 -16.17
CA ALA A 58 -39.44 -52.17 -15.47
C ALA A 58 -40.62 -52.35 -14.49
N PRO A 59 -41.03 -51.35 -13.65
CA PRO A 59 -40.51 -49.98 -13.46
C PRO A 59 -40.29 -49.61 -11.96
N VAL A 60 -40.01 -48.33 -11.64
CA VAL A 60 -40.69 -47.47 -10.62
C VAL A 60 -39.82 -46.25 -10.20
N ALA A 61 -40.48 -45.10 -10.06
CA ALA A 61 -40.12 -43.86 -9.32
C ALA A 61 -38.68 -43.28 -9.38
N ALA A 62 -38.62 -42.13 -10.06
CA ALA A 62 -37.81 -40.93 -9.81
C ALA A 62 -36.97 -40.82 -8.51
N LEU A 63 -35.76 -40.26 -8.69
CA LEU A 63 -35.44 -38.92 -8.17
C LEU A 63 -34.43 -38.22 -9.09
N HIS A 64 -34.32 -36.89 -9.04
CA HIS A 64 -33.47 -36.13 -9.98
C HIS A 64 -31.98 -36.35 -9.69
N GLY A 65 -31.19 -36.54 -10.76
CA GLY A 65 -29.75 -36.75 -10.65
C GLY A 65 -29.01 -35.46 -10.27
N ALA A 66 -28.19 -35.53 -9.23
CA ALA A 66 -27.17 -34.52 -8.97
C ALA A 66 -25.94 -34.81 -9.86
N ASN A 67 -25.47 -33.82 -10.61
CA ASN A 67 -24.06 -33.71 -10.97
C ASN A 67 -23.69 -32.32 -11.51
N GLN A 68 -22.66 -31.74 -10.88
CA GLN A 68 -21.56 -31.01 -11.53
C GLN A 68 -21.90 -29.92 -12.56
N GLU A 69 -22.03 -28.68 -12.09
CA GLU A 69 -21.30 -27.56 -12.69
C GLU A 69 -20.49 -26.86 -11.57
N ALA A 70 -19.20 -27.19 -11.48
CA ALA A 70 -18.26 -26.58 -10.55
C ALA A 70 -17.64 -25.34 -11.21
N ASP A 71 -18.45 -24.27 -11.35
CA ASP A 71 -18.07 -23.14 -12.19
C ASP A 71 -16.90 -22.32 -11.58
N GLY A 72 -15.92 -22.05 -12.43
CA GLY A 72 -14.53 -21.84 -12.03
C GLY A 72 -14.20 -20.40 -11.68
N CYS A 73 -14.69 -19.89 -10.54
CA CYS A 73 -14.29 -18.58 -10.00
C CYS A 73 -12.85 -18.58 -9.46
N THR A 74 -11.87 -18.85 -10.33
CA THR A 74 -10.45 -18.70 -10.07
C THR A 74 -10.10 -17.22 -10.16
N ALA A 75 -10.47 -16.46 -9.13
CA ALA A 75 -10.09 -15.07 -9.02
C ALA A 75 -8.57 -14.95 -9.12
N HIS A 76 -8.07 -14.32 -10.18
CA HIS A 76 -6.64 -14.11 -10.38
C HIS A 76 -6.10 -13.21 -9.27
N ARG A 77 -5.60 -13.82 -8.19
CA ARG A 77 -4.89 -13.14 -7.11
C ARG A 77 -3.72 -12.38 -7.73
N ALA A 78 -3.74 -11.06 -7.60
CA ALA A 78 -2.53 -10.27 -7.73
C ALA A 78 -1.55 -10.79 -6.68
N ALA A 79 -0.39 -11.30 -7.12
CA ALA A 79 0.64 -11.70 -6.18
C ALA A 79 1.18 -10.45 -5.48
N ALA A 80 1.52 -10.57 -4.18
CA ALA A 80 2.17 -9.51 -3.41
C ALA A 80 3.33 -8.92 -4.21
N VAL A 81 3.28 -7.60 -4.41
CA VAL A 81 4.34 -6.87 -5.11
C VAL A 81 5.52 -6.76 -4.15
N MET A 82 6.74 -6.96 -4.64
CA MET A 82 7.93 -6.64 -3.85
C MET A 82 8.15 -5.14 -3.95
N GLU A 83 7.71 -4.39 -2.93
CA GLU A 83 8.11 -3.01 -2.70
C GLU A 83 9.65 -2.96 -2.60
N VAL A 84 10.25 -1.99 -3.29
CA VAL A 84 11.70 -1.77 -3.29
C VAL A 84 11.97 -0.28 -3.16
N GLU A 85 12.37 0.16 -1.96
CA GLU A 85 12.58 1.56 -1.62
C GLU A 85 14.06 1.87 -1.34
N VAL A 86 14.49 3.07 -1.70
CA VAL A 86 15.65 3.73 -1.07
C VAL A 86 15.14 4.47 0.17
N LYS A 87 15.82 4.29 1.31
CA LYS A 87 15.39 4.79 2.63
C LYS A 87 16.56 5.44 3.40
N LEU A 88 16.56 6.77 3.46
CA LEU A 88 17.62 7.58 4.07
C LEU A 88 17.07 8.37 5.26
N ARG A 89 17.74 8.25 6.41
CA ARG A 89 17.40 8.96 7.65
C ARG A 89 18.16 10.26 7.75
N LEU A 90 17.45 11.38 7.68
CA LEU A 90 18.00 12.72 7.86
C LEU A 90 18.30 13.00 9.34
N ALA A 91 19.35 13.77 9.62
CA ALA A 91 19.84 13.96 10.98
C ALA A 91 18.86 14.69 11.93
N ASN A 92 18.12 15.69 11.43
CA ASN A 92 17.26 16.56 12.23
C ASN A 92 16.31 17.43 11.36
N ALA A 93 15.47 18.24 12.03
CA ALA A 93 14.52 19.17 11.40
C ALA A 93 15.17 20.19 10.43
N ALA A 94 16.40 20.64 10.70
CA ALA A 94 17.09 21.59 9.82
C ALA A 94 17.62 20.90 8.56
N ALA A 95 18.09 19.66 8.65
CA ALA A 95 18.42 18.82 7.50
C ALA A 95 17.18 18.57 6.62
N HIS A 96 16.04 18.23 7.24
CA HIS A 96 14.75 18.08 6.57
C HIS A 96 14.28 19.37 5.87
N GLY A 97 14.23 20.50 6.57
CA GLY A 97 13.81 21.79 6.01
C GLY A 97 14.71 22.30 4.90
N LYS A 98 16.04 22.08 5.01
CA LYS A 98 17.03 22.41 3.98
C LYS A 98 16.83 21.58 2.72
N LEU A 99 16.56 20.28 2.86
CA LEU A 99 16.24 19.41 1.74
C LEU A 99 14.90 19.77 1.09
N ALA A 100 13.85 20.04 1.88
CA ALA A 100 12.54 20.46 1.39
C ALA A 100 12.62 21.75 0.55
N ALA A 101 13.43 22.73 1.00
CA ALA A 101 13.67 23.97 0.27
C ALA A 101 14.43 23.75 -1.05
N ALA A 102 15.43 22.86 -1.05
CA ALA A 102 16.17 22.50 -2.27
C ALA A 102 15.29 21.75 -3.28
N LEU A 103 14.54 20.73 -2.82
CA LEU A 103 13.59 20.00 -3.68
C LEU A 103 12.47 20.90 -4.20
N ALA A 104 12.00 21.88 -3.43
CA ALA A 104 11.01 22.86 -3.93
C ALA A 104 11.53 23.75 -5.08
N ALA A 105 12.85 23.87 -5.26
CA ALA A 105 13.48 24.60 -6.36
C ALA A 105 13.95 23.69 -7.51
N ASP A 106 14.54 22.53 -7.21
CA ASP A 106 15.14 21.61 -8.19
C ASP A 106 14.14 20.57 -8.76
N ALA A 107 13.00 20.30 -8.10
CA ALA A 107 12.00 19.33 -8.57
C ALA A 107 11.03 19.90 -9.63
N VAL A 108 10.51 19.03 -10.50
CA VAL A 108 9.66 19.40 -11.64
C VAL A 108 8.31 19.93 -11.15
N GLY A 109 8.18 21.26 -11.07
CA GLY A 109 6.99 21.92 -10.51
C GLY A 109 6.96 21.95 -8.97
N GLY A 110 8.11 21.73 -8.31
CA GLY A 110 8.23 21.81 -6.85
C GLY A 110 7.51 20.68 -6.10
N CYS A 111 6.94 21.03 -4.94
CA CYS A 111 6.18 20.09 -4.11
C CYS A 111 4.81 19.78 -4.75
N LYS A 112 4.59 18.50 -5.09
CA LYS A 112 3.37 18.00 -5.75
C LYS A 112 2.19 17.92 -4.79
N ALA A 113 2.43 17.39 -3.60
CA ALA A 113 1.41 17.13 -2.60
C ALA A 113 2.00 17.18 -1.19
N VAL A 114 1.15 17.49 -0.21
CA VAL A 114 1.45 17.34 1.21
C VAL A 114 0.32 16.52 1.83
N HIS A 115 0.69 15.42 2.48
CA HIS A 115 -0.24 14.48 3.10
C HIS A 115 -0.01 14.40 4.61
N GLN A 116 -1.06 14.64 5.38
CA GLN A 116 -1.11 14.30 6.79
C GLN A 116 -1.60 12.85 6.91
N GLN A 117 -0.75 11.96 7.41
CA GLN A 117 -1.03 10.53 7.50
C GLN A 117 -1.15 10.09 8.96
N GLU A 118 -2.24 9.41 9.30
CA GLU A 118 -2.40 8.73 10.59
C GLU A 118 -2.17 7.23 10.35
N ASN A 119 -1.14 6.64 10.96
CA ASN A 119 -0.74 5.26 10.73
C ASN A 119 -1.06 4.43 11.99
N TYR A 120 -2.13 3.66 11.94
CA TYR A 120 -2.55 2.74 13.02
C TYR A 120 -2.18 1.30 12.68
N PHE A 121 -1.83 0.51 13.69
CA PHE A 121 -1.30 -0.84 13.52
C PHE A 121 -2.09 -1.87 14.31
N PHE A 122 -2.13 -3.09 13.79
CA PHE A 122 -2.86 -4.21 14.36
C PHE A 122 -1.98 -5.46 14.40
N ASP A 123 -2.21 -6.29 15.40
CA ASP A 123 -1.66 -7.64 15.55
C ASP A 123 -2.70 -8.50 16.28
N GLY A 124 -2.51 -9.81 16.32
CA GLY A 124 -3.30 -10.66 17.21
C GLY A 124 -2.83 -10.56 18.66
N SER A 125 -3.63 -11.08 19.59
CA SER A 125 -3.34 -11.00 21.03
C SER A 125 -2.08 -11.78 21.43
N GLY A 126 -1.75 -12.85 20.70
CA GLY A 126 -0.51 -13.63 20.84
C GLY A 126 0.67 -13.13 20.00
N GLN A 127 0.54 -12.00 19.31
CA GLN A 127 1.54 -11.43 18.38
C GLN A 127 1.79 -12.32 17.14
N GLU A 128 0.73 -12.91 16.60
CA GLU A 128 0.68 -13.81 15.45
C GLU A 128 1.24 -13.18 14.16
N LEU A 129 1.11 -11.86 13.99
CA LEU A 129 1.65 -11.13 12.85
C LEU A 129 3.12 -10.78 13.09
N SER A 130 3.45 -10.15 14.23
CA SER A 130 4.85 -9.77 14.56
C SER A 130 5.80 -10.96 14.61
N SER A 131 5.38 -12.09 15.18
CA SER A 131 6.17 -13.33 15.23
C SER A 131 6.51 -13.90 13.84
N LYS A 132 5.62 -13.67 12.86
CA LYS A 132 5.83 -14.01 11.44
C LYS A 132 6.50 -12.89 10.63
N ARG A 133 6.77 -11.73 11.26
CA ARG A 133 7.25 -10.48 10.65
C ARG A 133 6.31 -9.96 9.58
N VAL A 134 5.02 -9.95 9.89
CA VAL A 134 3.95 -9.33 9.10
C VAL A 134 3.44 -8.10 9.86
N VAL A 135 3.11 -7.03 9.15
CA VAL A 135 2.60 -5.78 9.69
C VAL A 135 1.26 -5.47 9.01
N LEU A 136 0.17 -5.53 9.79
CA LEU A 136 -1.13 -5.02 9.38
C LEU A 136 -1.25 -3.55 9.83
N ARG A 137 -1.49 -2.65 8.86
CA ARG A 137 -1.66 -1.21 9.08
C ARG A 137 -2.97 -0.74 8.48
N VAL A 138 -3.64 0.19 9.15
CA VAL A 138 -4.65 1.06 8.56
C VAL A 138 -4.07 2.47 8.52
N ARG A 139 -3.96 3.06 7.33
CA ARG A 139 -3.44 4.41 7.11
C ARG A 139 -4.57 5.33 6.65
N PHE A 140 -4.82 6.40 7.40
CA PHE A 140 -5.70 7.49 6.98
C PHE A 140 -4.88 8.62 6.35
N TYR A 141 -5.49 9.38 5.44
CA TYR A 141 -4.91 10.55 4.78
C TYR A 141 -5.82 11.76 4.95
N ASN A 142 -5.22 12.89 5.35
CA ASN A 142 -5.86 14.21 5.50
C ASN A 142 -7.14 14.12 6.35
N THR A 143 -6.96 13.67 7.60
CA THR A 143 -8.01 13.17 8.49
C THR A 143 -8.75 11.97 7.88
N ASP A 144 -9.83 12.18 7.13
CA ASP A 144 -10.68 11.09 6.62
C ASP A 144 -10.93 11.19 5.10
N ALA A 145 -10.04 11.83 4.34
CA ALA A 145 -10.20 11.98 2.89
C ALA A 145 -9.92 10.69 2.10
N LYS A 146 -9.13 9.76 2.67
CA LYS A 146 -8.82 8.42 2.12
C LYS A 146 -8.34 7.52 3.25
N ALA A 147 -8.69 6.24 3.21
CA ALA A 147 -8.13 5.20 4.08
C ALA A 147 -7.63 4.01 3.25
N LEU A 148 -6.52 3.41 3.69
CA LEU A 148 -5.92 2.20 3.11
C LEU A 148 -5.73 1.15 4.19
N ILE A 149 -5.97 -0.11 3.83
CA ILE A 149 -5.53 -1.28 4.59
C ILE A 149 -4.27 -1.81 3.90
N THR A 150 -3.23 -2.06 4.70
CA THR A 150 -1.92 -2.48 4.25
C THR A 150 -1.53 -3.79 4.95
N VAL A 151 -1.06 -4.78 4.19
CA VAL A 151 -0.28 -5.90 4.73
C VAL A 151 1.13 -5.84 4.14
N LYS A 152 2.11 -5.39 4.94
CA LYS A 152 3.53 -5.57 4.62
C LYS A 152 4.01 -6.90 5.23
N GLY A 153 4.65 -7.73 4.42
CA GLY A 153 5.34 -8.94 4.86
C GLY A 153 6.71 -8.65 5.47
N LYS A 154 7.56 -9.69 5.51
CA LYS A 154 8.92 -9.58 6.06
C LYS A 154 9.76 -8.57 5.25
N GLN A 155 9.91 -7.36 5.79
CA GLN A 155 10.86 -6.39 5.28
C GLN A 155 12.31 -6.84 5.54
N VAL A 156 13.18 -6.59 4.57
CA VAL A 156 14.64 -6.57 4.71
C VAL A 156 15.08 -5.14 4.43
N LEU A 157 15.90 -4.57 5.30
CA LEU A 157 16.45 -3.23 5.15
C LEU A 157 17.96 -3.32 5.33
N GLN A 158 18.70 -3.04 4.25
CA GLN A 158 20.15 -3.15 4.21
C GLN A 158 20.72 -2.02 3.36
N ASP A 159 21.80 -1.39 3.83
CA ASP A 159 22.54 -0.33 3.10
C ASP A 159 21.63 0.77 2.53
N GLY A 160 20.59 1.16 3.29
CA GLY A 160 19.63 2.19 2.88
C GLY A 160 18.65 1.75 1.79
N ILE A 161 18.48 0.45 1.55
CA ILE A 161 17.52 -0.13 0.61
C ILE A 161 16.58 -1.06 1.36
N GLY A 162 15.29 -0.73 1.37
CA GLY A 162 14.20 -1.54 1.90
C GLY A 162 13.58 -2.42 0.83
N ARG A 163 13.26 -3.67 1.17
CA ARG A 163 12.59 -4.64 0.30
C ARG A 163 11.54 -5.42 1.10
N ALA A 164 10.27 -5.37 0.70
CA ALA A 164 9.17 -6.05 1.40
C ALA A 164 8.08 -6.53 0.42
N PRO A 165 7.47 -7.72 0.60
CA PRO A 165 6.20 -8.02 -0.05
C PRO A 165 5.10 -7.12 0.53
N GLU A 166 4.31 -6.47 -0.32
CA GLU A 166 3.17 -5.65 0.08
C GLU A 166 1.91 -5.99 -0.74
N GLU A 167 0.78 -6.00 -0.06
CA GLU A 167 -0.56 -5.95 -0.65
C GLU A 167 -1.34 -4.82 0.08
N GLU A 168 -1.90 -3.86 -0.68
CA GLU A 168 -2.76 -2.78 -0.16
C GLU A 168 -4.13 -2.79 -0.81
N GLU A 169 -5.17 -2.43 -0.06
CA GLU A 169 -6.52 -2.18 -0.58
C GLU A 169 -7.13 -0.91 0.02
N ALA A 170 -7.98 -0.23 -0.76
CA ALA A 170 -8.70 0.95 -0.29
C ALA A 170 -9.94 0.55 0.54
N THR A 171 -10.21 1.31 1.60
CA THR A 171 -11.37 1.10 2.47
C THR A 171 -12.12 2.41 2.71
N ASP A 172 -13.39 2.33 3.10
CA ASP A 172 -14.16 3.50 3.51
C ASP A 172 -13.57 4.08 4.81
N PRO A 173 -13.27 5.39 4.88
CA PRO A 173 -12.69 6.01 6.08
C PRO A 173 -13.57 5.90 7.33
N ALA A 174 -14.90 6.02 7.22
CA ALA A 174 -15.79 5.96 8.38
C ALA A 174 -15.89 4.54 8.94
N ALA A 175 -15.95 3.52 8.07
CA ALA A 175 -15.79 2.12 8.46
C ALA A 175 -14.41 1.88 9.11
N ALA A 176 -13.35 2.44 8.53
CA ALA A 176 -11.99 2.27 9.02
C ALA A 176 -11.76 2.86 10.42
N ARG A 177 -12.41 3.99 10.75
CA ARG A 177 -12.37 4.53 12.13
C ARG A 177 -12.98 3.58 13.15
N ALA A 178 -14.03 2.84 12.81
CA ALA A 178 -14.62 1.85 13.71
C ALA A 178 -13.67 0.67 14.02
N PHE A 179 -12.71 0.37 13.14
CA PHE A 179 -11.71 -0.68 13.40
C PHE A 179 -10.79 -0.35 14.57
N LEU A 180 -10.59 0.93 14.88
CA LEU A 180 -9.71 1.38 15.96
C LEU A 180 -10.28 1.01 17.35
N SER A 181 -11.61 1.01 17.49
CA SER A 181 -12.34 0.60 18.70
C SER A 181 -12.83 -0.85 18.65
N GLU A 182 -13.08 -1.39 17.47
CA GLU A 182 -13.61 -2.75 17.25
C GLU A 182 -12.78 -3.49 16.19
N PRO A 183 -11.55 -3.96 16.50
CA PRO A 183 -10.64 -4.54 15.50
C PRO A 183 -11.17 -5.80 14.81
N CYS A 184 -12.13 -6.49 15.43
CA CYS A 184 -12.85 -7.61 14.81
C CYS A 184 -13.61 -7.19 13.53
N LYS A 185 -14.02 -5.91 13.39
CA LYS A 185 -14.64 -5.39 12.16
C LYS A 185 -13.66 -5.35 10.99
N LEU A 186 -12.38 -5.02 11.24
CA LEU A 186 -11.31 -5.11 10.23
C LEU A 186 -11.13 -6.56 9.81
N LEU A 187 -10.87 -7.45 10.78
CA LEU A 187 -10.60 -8.86 10.50
C LEU A 187 -11.76 -9.56 9.76
N ASN A 188 -13.00 -9.11 9.97
CA ASN A 188 -14.20 -9.70 9.38
C ASN A 188 -14.75 -8.96 8.14
N LEU A 189 -13.97 -8.09 7.49
CA LEU A 189 -14.34 -7.51 6.19
C LEU A 189 -14.47 -8.56 5.07
N GLY A 190 -13.83 -9.73 5.20
CA GLY A 190 -13.89 -10.81 4.21
C GLY A 190 -13.18 -10.51 2.88
N THR A 191 -12.32 -9.49 2.84
CA THR A 191 -11.56 -9.13 1.63
C THR A 191 -10.50 -10.19 1.30
N PRO A 192 -10.11 -10.36 0.01
CA PRO A 192 -9.08 -11.32 -0.37
C PRO A 192 -7.76 -11.13 0.37
N LEU A 193 -7.42 -9.88 0.70
CA LEU A 193 -6.25 -9.49 1.49
C LEU A 193 -6.30 -10.07 2.91
N LEU A 194 -7.37 -9.79 3.66
CA LEU A 194 -7.47 -10.18 5.07
C LEU A 194 -7.79 -11.66 5.26
N GLU A 195 -8.50 -12.26 4.30
CA GLU A 195 -8.63 -13.71 4.21
C GLU A 195 -7.28 -14.39 3.85
N GLY A 196 -6.43 -13.72 3.07
CA GLY A 196 -5.05 -14.13 2.84
C GLY A 196 -4.17 -14.02 4.10
N LEU A 197 -4.37 -12.96 4.89
CA LEU A 197 -3.71 -12.75 6.17
C LEU A 197 -4.08 -13.89 7.15
N LYS A 198 -5.37 -14.09 7.43
CA LYS A 198 -5.89 -15.19 8.27
C LYS A 198 -5.24 -16.54 7.95
N ARG A 199 -5.28 -16.96 6.68
CA ARG A 199 -4.73 -18.27 6.26
C ARG A 199 -3.22 -18.41 6.41
N SER A 200 -2.46 -17.31 6.33
CA SER A 200 -0.99 -17.35 6.43
C SER A 200 -0.48 -17.14 7.85
N THR A 201 -1.15 -16.30 8.64
CA THR A 201 -0.74 -16.01 10.02
C THR A 201 -1.45 -16.86 11.07
N GLY A 202 -2.65 -17.37 10.79
CA GLY A 202 -3.46 -18.11 11.78
C GLY A 202 -4.10 -17.18 12.82
N VAL A 203 -4.25 -15.89 12.50
CA VAL A 203 -4.83 -14.90 13.41
C VAL A 203 -6.35 -15.01 13.45
N GLU A 204 -6.93 -15.18 14.65
CA GLU A 204 -8.38 -15.33 14.86
C GLU A 204 -9.03 -14.09 15.47
N GLU A 205 -8.26 -13.26 16.19
CA GLU A 205 -8.68 -11.96 16.73
C GLU A 205 -7.59 -10.90 16.51
N LEU A 206 -7.97 -9.62 16.54
CA LEU A 206 -7.03 -8.49 16.44
C LEU A 206 -7.14 -7.56 17.66
N VAL A 207 -6.02 -6.93 18.00
CA VAL A 207 -5.95 -5.77 18.89
C VAL A 207 -5.41 -4.56 18.12
N CYS A 208 -5.94 -3.36 18.40
CA CYS A 208 -5.35 -2.12 17.91
C CYS A 208 -4.13 -1.78 18.79
N LEU A 209 -2.94 -1.68 18.19
CA LEU A 209 -1.70 -1.36 18.88
C LEU A 209 -1.50 0.15 19.13
N GLY A 210 -2.43 0.98 18.66
CA GLY A 210 -2.24 2.42 18.52
C GLY A 210 -1.54 2.77 17.21
N GLY A 211 -0.89 3.94 17.16
CA GLY A 211 -0.31 4.47 15.93
C GLY A 211 0.54 5.73 16.10
N PHE A 212 0.94 6.31 14.98
CA PHE A 212 1.72 7.56 14.91
C PHE A 212 1.34 8.41 13.70
N ASN A 213 1.71 9.70 13.75
CA ASN A 213 1.44 10.65 12.69
C ASN A 213 2.65 10.82 11.76
N ASN A 214 2.41 11.10 10.48
CA ASN A 214 3.46 11.42 9.52
C ASN A 214 2.99 12.55 8.58
N THR A 215 3.78 13.62 8.46
CA THR A 215 3.62 14.58 7.36
C THR A 215 4.53 14.14 6.21
N ARG A 216 3.95 13.76 5.08
CA ARG A 216 4.68 13.42 3.85
C ARG A 216 4.59 14.57 2.84
N GLN A 217 5.71 14.94 2.24
CA GLN A 217 5.81 15.89 1.13
C GLN A 217 6.33 15.15 -0.11
N GLU A 218 5.64 15.29 -1.24
CA GLU A 218 5.95 14.55 -2.47
C GLU A 218 6.57 15.45 -3.54
N TYR A 219 7.66 15.00 -4.17
CA TYR A 219 8.41 15.77 -5.18
C TYR A 219 8.76 14.90 -6.40
N GLU A 220 8.64 15.44 -7.61
CA GLU A 220 9.09 14.76 -8.84
C GLU A 220 10.51 15.19 -9.19
N TRP A 221 11.48 14.30 -8.97
CA TRP A 221 12.91 14.60 -9.11
C TRP A 221 13.61 13.47 -9.88
N GLY A 222 14.34 13.80 -10.93
CA GLY A 222 15.02 12.80 -11.78
C GLY A 222 14.10 11.82 -12.52
N GLY A 223 12.78 12.06 -12.55
CA GLY A 223 11.76 11.11 -13.03
C GLY A 223 11.24 10.14 -11.95
N HIS A 224 11.70 10.29 -10.70
CA HIS A 224 11.23 9.54 -9.53
C HIS A 224 10.30 10.39 -8.66
N LEU A 225 9.41 9.72 -7.91
CA LEU A 225 8.61 10.35 -6.86
C LEU A 225 9.34 10.21 -5.52
N LEU A 226 9.91 11.31 -5.02
CA LEU A 226 10.55 11.36 -3.71
C LEU A 226 9.51 11.67 -2.64
N GLU A 227 9.55 10.91 -1.55
CA GLU A 227 8.70 11.07 -0.39
C GLU A 227 9.55 11.58 0.80
N LEU A 228 9.33 12.84 1.19
CA LEU A 228 10.04 13.47 2.29
C LEU A 228 9.14 13.52 3.54
N ASP A 229 9.52 12.76 4.56
CA ASP A 229 8.71 12.48 5.75
C ASP A 229 9.17 13.21 7.01
N GLU A 230 8.19 13.71 7.77
CA GLU A 230 8.30 14.13 9.16
C GLU A 230 7.34 13.27 10.02
N THR A 231 7.86 12.18 10.57
CA THR A 231 7.10 11.23 11.41
C THR A 231 7.20 11.58 12.88
N LYS A 232 6.04 11.72 13.53
CA LYS A 232 5.87 12.15 14.92
C LYS A 232 5.33 11.00 15.78
N PHE A 233 6.19 10.48 16.65
CA PHE A 233 5.83 9.61 17.75
C PHE A 233 5.58 10.44 19.02
N GLU A 234 4.98 9.83 20.05
CA GLU A 234 4.78 10.46 21.37
C GLU A 234 6.11 10.88 22.03
N TRP A 235 7.19 10.12 21.79
CA TRP A 235 8.52 10.34 22.38
C TRP A 235 9.51 11.10 21.47
N GLY A 236 9.09 11.55 20.28
CA GLY A 236 9.93 12.38 19.41
C GLY A 236 9.62 12.28 17.91
N THR A 237 10.35 13.08 17.13
CA THR A 237 10.17 13.20 15.68
C THR A 237 11.36 12.61 14.93
N VAL A 238 11.10 11.89 13.84
CA VAL A 238 12.10 11.38 12.89
C VAL A 238 11.85 11.92 11.48
N TYR A 239 12.91 11.99 10.69
CA TYR A 239 12.91 12.63 9.37
C TYR A 239 13.53 11.69 8.34
N GLU A 240 12.79 11.31 7.29
CA GLU A 240 13.27 10.34 6.31
C GLU A 240 13.02 10.82 4.88
N LEU A 241 13.90 10.42 3.96
CA LEU A 241 13.71 10.51 2.53
C LEU A 241 13.52 9.08 2.00
N GLU A 242 12.34 8.80 1.47
CA GLU A 242 11.96 7.51 0.88
C GLU A 242 11.75 7.67 -0.64
N CYS A 243 12.00 6.62 -1.42
CA CYS A 243 11.61 6.56 -2.84
C CYS A 243 11.58 5.13 -3.36
N GLU A 244 10.46 4.70 -3.95
CA GLU A 244 10.36 3.41 -4.64
C GLU A 244 11.14 3.45 -5.97
N SER A 245 11.91 2.39 -6.27
CA SER A 245 12.68 2.30 -7.52
C SER A 245 13.02 0.87 -7.92
N THR A 246 12.97 0.60 -9.23
CA THR A 246 13.49 -0.61 -9.86
C THR A 246 15.02 -0.60 -10.01
N GLU A 247 15.68 0.56 -9.86
CA GLU A 247 17.13 0.76 -9.87
C GLU A 247 17.64 1.34 -8.53
N PRO A 248 17.33 0.75 -7.36
CA PRO A 248 17.55 1.42 -6.07
C PRO A 248 19.03 1.61 -5.76
N GLU A 249 19.92 0.69 -6.13
CA GLU A 249 21.37 0.85 -5.95
C GLU A 249 21.96 1.99 -6.80
N ARG A 250 21.27 2.44 -7.86
CA ARG A 250 21.66 3.61 -8.65
C ARG A 250 21.04 4.87 -8.07
N LEU A 251 19.72 4.88 -7.85
CA LEU A 251 19.01 6.01 -7.26
C LEU A 251 19.60 6.41 -5.90
N ARG A 252 19.98 5.45 -5.05
CA ARG A 252 20.63 5.73 -3.77
C ARG A 252 21.91 6.55 -3.96
N ARG A 253 22.76 6.22 -4.94
CA ARG A 253 23.98 6.99 -5.26
C ARG A 253 23.70 8.38 -5.81
N GLU A 254 22.64 8.53 -6.60
CA GLU A 254 22.20 9.84 -7.12
C GLU A 254 21.67 10.73 -5.97
N LEU A 255 20.92 10.17 -5.02
CA LEU A 255 20.45 10.85 -3.81
C LEU A 255 21.57 11.14 -2.80
N GLU A 256 22.47 10.20 -2.55
CA GLU A 256 23.69 10.39 -1.73
C GLU A 256 24.49 11.61 -2.24
N ALA A 257 24.76 11.66 -3.54
CA ALA A 257 25.49 12.77 -4.17
C ALA A 257 24.74 14.10 -4.08
N TYR A 258 23.42 14.10 -4.23
CA TYR A 258 22.57 15.29 -4.09
C TYR A 258 22.57 15.83 -2.64
N LEU A 259 22.41 14.95 -1.65
CA LEU A 259 22.46 15.31 -0.23
C LEU A 259 23.86 15.84 0.17
N THR A 260 24.93 15.21 -0.31
CA THR A 260 26.31 15.69 -0.10
C THR A 260 26.57 17.03 -0.79
N LYS A 261 26.10 17.25 -2.03
CA LYS A 261 26.17 18.55 -2.74
C LYS A 261 25.48 19.66 -1.95
N LEU A 262 24.34 19.38 -1.33
CA LEU A 262 23.61 20.34 -0.49
C LEU A 262 24.26 20.53 0.89
N GLY A 263 25.06 19.57 1.37
CA GLY A 263 25.50 19.50 2.76
C GLY A 263 24.31 19.24 3.70
N VAL A 264 23.53 18.21 3.41
CA VAL A 264 22.43 17.71 4.26
C VAL A 264 22.90 16.41 4.91
N ASP A 265 22.93 16.37 6.24
CA ASP A 265 23.40 15.20 6.99
C ASP A 265 22.35 14.08 7.00
N TYR A 266 22.78 12.87 6.65
CA TYR A 266 21.96 11.66 6.64
C TYR A 266 22.75 10.42 7.08
N LYS A 267 22.03 9.37 7.46
CA LYS A 267 22.50 7.98 7.56
C LYS A 267 21.57 7.07 6.74
N TYR A 268 21.98 5.85 6.44
CA TYR A 268 21.03 4.83 5.98
C TYR A 268 20.03 4.51 7.09
N SER A 269 18.74 4.40 6.76
CA SER A 269 17.77 3.86 7.72
C SER A 269 18.10 2.39 8.00
N THR A 270 18.21 2.02 9.27
CA THR A 270 18.49 0.63 9.74
C THR A 270 17.28 -0.02 10.41
N THR A 271 16.21 0.76 10.61
CA THR A 271 14.96 0.38 11.27
C THR A 271 13.78 0.87 10.44
N THR A 272 12.57 0.42 10.77
CA THR A 272 11.34 0.87 10.12
C THR A 272 10.57 1.81 11.06
N LYS A 273 9.73 2.69 10.50
CA LYS A 273 8.83 3.54 11.32
C LYS A 273 7.97 2.72 12.30
N PHE A 274 7.54 1.52 11.92
CA PHE A 274 6.81 0.59 12.80
C PHE A 274 7.70 -0.05 13.88
N ALA A 275 8.95 -0.40 13.57
CA ALA A 275 9.89 -0.91 14.56
C ALA A 275 10.25 0.17 15.61
N ASN A 276 10.48 1.42 15.17
CA ASN A 276 10.61 2.57 16.08
C ASN A 276 9.37 2.74 16.97
N PHE A 277 8.16 2.65 16.39
CA PHE A 277 6.90 2.67 17.13
C PHE A 277 6.81 1.58 18.20
N ARG A 278 7.00 0.30 17.83
CA ARG A 278 6.88 -0.85 18.75
C ARG A 278 7.92 -0.82 19.87
N ASN A 279 9.14 -0.39 19.57
CA ASN A 279 10.25 -0.38 20.52
C ASN A 279 10.37 0.94 21.32
N ARG A 280 9.52 1.94 21.04
CA ARG A 280 9.60 3.31 21.58
C ARG A 280 10.99 3.96 21.38
N THR A 281 11.52 3.82 20.17
CA THR A 281 12.86 4.29 19.76
C THR A 281 12.79 5.36 18.67
N LEU A 282 13.92 6.00 18.38
CA LEU A 282 14.10 7.02 17.34
C LEU A 282 15.33 6.70 16.48
N GLU A 283 15.63 5.42 16.24
CA GLU A 283 16.77 5.02 15.40
C GLU A 283 16.56 5.40 13.93
#